data_AF-A0A2V5UBR9-F1
#
_entry.id   AF-A0A2V5UBR9-F1
#
_cell.length_a   1.000
_cell.length_b   1.000
_cell.length_c   1.000
_cell.angle_alpha   90.00
_cell.angle_beta   90.00
_cell.angle_gamma   90.00
#
_symmetry.space_group_name_H-M   'P 1'
#
loop_
_entity.id
_entity.type
_entity.pdbx_description
1 polymer ?
#
loop_
_entity_poly.entity_id
_entity_poly.type
_entity_poly.pdbx_seq_one_letter_code
_entity_poly.pdbx_strand_id
1 'polypeptide(L)'
;MARPGDRTPIRSALITLDRAGIPQFGLVAEGGGAGGSLTKIDTGTPALSGPNTYTGGTTIEAGTLLVQTKNASATGTGPVQVNAGTLGGRGKMSGAVTIGSGTGTGAFLAPGVNGAAGLTTQSSLTFNADGTYSCELDTSKAKADKLTAKGVTINSGAVFSFVALGNQMLAQGTVFTVINNTSRDPITGTFSNLPDGSTFTVGSNTFQANYESGNGNDLTLTVVP
;
A
#
# COMPACT_ATOMS: atom_id res chain seq x y z
N MET A 1 3.45 47.07 -5.26
CA MET A 1 2.28 46.43 -5.90
C MET A 1 2.73 45.04 -6.37
N ALA A 2 2.50 43.99 -5.57
CA ALA A 2 2.94 42.62 -5.88
C ALA A 2 1.82 41.86 -6.62
N ARG A 3 2.19 41.02 -7.59
CA ARG A 3 1.29 40.33 -8.52
C ARG A 3 0.50 39.19 -7.84
N PRO A 4 -0.78 38.97 -8.19
CA PRO A 4 -1.58 37.87 -7.67
C PRO A 4 -1.27 36.58 -8.43
N GLY A 5 -0.74 35.57 -7.74
CA GLY A 5 -0.43 34.29 -8.38
C GLY A 5 0.10 33.17 -7.50
N ASP A 6 0.22 33.35 -6.18
CA ASP A 6 0.78 32.30 -5.33
C ASP A 6 -0.32 31.33 -4.86
N ARG A 7 -0.50 30.25 -5.62
CA ARG A 7 -1.23 29.06 -5.16
C ARG A 7 -0.25 28.16 -4.42
N THR A 8 0.09 28.49 -3.17
CA THR A 8 0.75 27.54 -2.27
C THR A 8 -0.29 26.82 -1.40
N PRO A 9 -0.73 25.60 -1.74
CA PRO A 9 -1.21 24.70 -0.73
C PRO A 9 0.00 24.03 -0.09
N ILE A 10 0.62 24.69 0.89
CA ILE A 10 1.33 23.98 1.97
C ILE A 10 0.57 24.30 3.25
N ARG A 11 -0.62 23.72 3.39
CA ARG A 11 -1.27 23.65 4.70
C ARG A 11 -0.88 22.30 5.31
N SER A 12 0.14 22.40 6.17
CA SER A 12 0.50 21.43 7.20
C SER A 12 1.43 20.28 6.78
N ALA A 13 2.72 20.58 6.65
CA ALA A 13 3.73 19.64 7.11
C ALA A 13 3.83 19.81 8.64
N LEU A 14 3.33 18.86 9.43
CA LEU A 14 3.59 18.82 10.87
C LEU A 14 5.10 18.57 11.06
N ILE A 15 5.89 19.63 11.21
CA ILE A 15 6.92 19.61 12.24
C ILE A 15 6.16 19.97 13.51
N THR A 16 5.78 19.00 14.33
CA THR A 16 5.32 19.35 15.67
C THR A 16 6.57 19.52 16.52
N LEU A 17 7.00 20.77 16.71
CA LEU A 17 7.56 21.14 17.99
C LEU A 17 6.35 21.37 18.88
N ASP A 18 6.26 20.71 20.03
CA ASP A 18 5.30 21.18 21.03
C ASP A 18 5.72 22.57 21.54
N ARG A 19 4.85 23.22 22.32
CA ARG A 19 5.14 24.52 22.94
C ARG A 19 6.34 24.49 23.93
N ALA A 20 6.96 23.33 24.14
CA ALA A 20 8.09 23.10 25.05
C ALA A 20 9.43 22.82 24.34
N GLY A 21 9.48 22.77 23.00
CA GLY A 21 10.73 22.65 22.24
C GLY A 21 11.35 21.25 22.25
N ILE A 22 10.55 20.20 22.46
CA ILE A 22 11.01 18.80 22.40
C ILE A 22 10.91 18.28 20.95
N PRO A 23 11.95 17.65 20.37
CA PRO A 23 11.90 17.13 19.00
C PRO A 23 10.95 15.93 18.89
N GLN A 24 9.88 16.06 18.09
CA GLN A 24 8.99 14.94 17.75
C GLN A 24 9.51 14.20 16.52
N PHE A 25 10.04 13.00 16.72
CA PHE A 25 10.56 12.10 15.69
C PHE A 25 9.43 11.42 14.89
N GLY A 26 8.56 12.19 14.24
CA GLY A 26 7.38 11.61 13.57
C GLY A 26 7.50 11.51 12.06
N LEU A 27 7.58 12.67 11.43
CA LEU A 27 7.80 12.85 10.00
C LEU A 27 8.94 13.82 9.82
N VAL A 28 10.04 13.38 9.23
CA VAL A 28 11.18 14.23 8.88
C VAL A 28 11.04 14.59 7.41
N ALA A 29 10.84 15.87 7.12
CA ALA A 29 10.79 16.38 5.76
C ALA A 29 12.09 17.13 5.46
N GLU A 30 12.85 16.65 4.48
CA GLU A 30 14.07 17.31 4.03
C GLU A 30 13.77 18.11 2.77
N GLY A 31 13.49 19.41 2.90
CA GLY A 31 13.20 20.33 1.79
C GLY A 31 11.79 20.21 1.17
N GLY A 32 11.30 21.31 0.57
CA GLY A 32 10.05 21.36 -0.17
C GLY A 32 10.29 21.45 -1.68
N GLY A 33 9.61 20.62 -2.49
CA GLY A 33 9.73 20.63 -3.95
C GLY A 33 10.75 19.64 -4.50
N ALA A 34 11.41 20.01 -5.61
CA ALA A 34 12.40 19.14 -6.27
C ALA A 34 13.51 18.72 -5.30
N GLY A 35 13.74 17.41 -5.19
CA GLY A 35 14.70 16.80 -4.27
C GLY A 35 14.17 16.54 -2.85
N GLY A 36 13.04 17.11 -2.46
CA GLY A 36 12.52 16.96 -1.11
C GLY A 36 12.12 15.52 -0.77
N SER A 37 12.26 15.10 0.49
CA SER A 37 11.89 13.74 0.91
C SER A 37 11.10 13.72 2.23
N LEU A 38 10.43 12.61 2.50
CA LEU A 38 9.67 12.36 3.72
C LEU A 38 10.11 11.04 4.36
N THR A 39 10.51 11.06 5.62
CA THR A 39 10.81 9.84 6.39
C THR A 39 9.87 9.72 7.59
N LYS A 40 9.19 8.58 7.71
CA LYS A 40 8.27 8.25 8.81
C LYS A 40 8.96 7.31 9.80
N ILE A 41 9.20 7.79 11.03
CA ILE A 41 10.01 7.08 12.03
C ILE A 41 9.33 6.85 13.39
N ASP A 42 8.21 7.52 13.69
CA ASP A 42 7.45 7.23 14.93
C ASP A 42 6.57 5.98 14.80
N THR A 43 5.92 5.57 15.89
CA THR A 43 4.93 4.48 15.91
C THR A 43 3.51 4.93 15.55
N GLY A 44 3.30 6.22 15.29
CA GLY A 44 1.99 6.80 15.00
C GLY A 44 1.46 6.45 13.62
N THR A 45 0.25 6.94 13.35
CA THR A 45 -0.52 6.67 12.11
C THR A 45 -0.95 7.96 11.40
N PRO A 46 -0.01 8.83 10.98
CA PRO A 46 -0.33 10.02 10.21
C PRO A 46 -0.92 9.67 8.84
N ALA A 47 -1.73 10.60 8.32
CA ALA A 47 -2.34 10.50 7.01
C ALA A 47 -1.87 11.62 6.07
N LEU A 48 -1.42 11.24 4.87
CA LEU A 48 -1.21 12.14 3.74
C LEU A 48 -2.53 12.30 2.99
N SER A 49 -3.30 13.30 3.42
CA SER A 49 -4.64 13.59 2.91
C SER A 49 -4.68 14.56 1.73
N GLY A 50 -3.56 15.23 1.44
CA GLY A 50 -3.40 16.18 0.33
C GLY A 50 -2.38 15.72 -0.70
N PRO A 51 -2.37 16.37 -1.90
CA PRO A 51 -1.30 16.18 -2.86
C PRO A 51 0.04 16.68 -2.32
N ASN A 52 1.10 15.92 -2.54
CA ASN A 52 2.48 16.36 -2.29
C ASN A 52 3.26 16.42 -3.60
N THR A 53 4.30 17.27 -3.65
CA THR A 53 5.09 17.55 -4.86
C THR A 53 6.58 17.28 -4.71
N TYR A 54 7.01 16.76 -3.56
CA TYR A 54 8.40 16.42 -3.35
C TYR A 54 8.83 15.23 -4.23
N THR A 55 10.10 15.19 -4.62
CA THR A 55 10.59 14.23 -5.64
C THR A 55 11.68 13.28 -5.14
N GLY A 56 12.23 13.51 -3.95
CA GLY A 56 13.24 12.67 -3.31
C GLY A 56 12.69 11.34 -2.78
N GLY A 57 11.40 11.29 -2.45
CA GLY A 57 10.69 10.06 -2.10
C GLY A 57 10.14 10.02 -0.68
N THR A 58 9.57 8.88 -0.32
CA THR A 58 9.02 8.58 1.01
C THR A 58 9.64 7.32 1.55
N THR A 59 10.16 7.36 2.77
CA THR A 59 10.66 6.18 3.49
C THR A 59 9.85 5.96 4.76
N ILE A 60 9.46 4.72 5.02
CA ILE A 60 8.74 4.31 6.23
C ILE A 60 9.62 3.34 7.01
N GLU A 61 10.02 3.77 8.21
CA GLU A 61 10.87 3.02 9.14
C GLU A 61 10.08 2.47 10.34
N ALA A 62 8.91 3.05 10.65
CA ALA A 62 8.05 2.57 11.73
C ALA A 62 6.60 3.07 11.64
N GLY A 63 5.73 2.46 12.45
CA GLY A 63 4.32 2.84 12.59
C GLY A 63 3.54 2.61 11.31
N THR A 64 2.55 3.46 11.03
CA THR A 64 1.74 3.38 9.82
C THR A 64 1.72 4.72 9.09
N LEU A 65 1.83 4.73 7.76
CA LEU A 65 1.57 5.91 6.94
C LEU A 65 0.35 5.69 6.06
N LEU A 66 -0.68 6.52 6.23
CA LEU A 66 -1.92 6.41 5.46
C LEU A 66 -1.93 7.34 4.25
N VAL A 67 -2.12 6.78 3.06
CA VAL A 67 -2.32 7.51 1.82
C VAL A 67 -3.83 7.68 1.60
N GLN A 68 -4.33 8.92 1.57
CA GLN A 68 -5.79 9.18 1.53
C GLN A 68 -6.29 10.00 0.35
N THR A 69 -5.42 10.68 -0.41
CA THR A 69 -5.85 11.41 -1.62
C THR A 69 -6.00 10.48 -2.82
N LYS A 70 -7.15 10.50 -3.49
CA LYS A 70 -7.45 9.68 -4.69
C LYS A 70 -7.05 10.34 -6.00
N ASN A 71 -7.10 11.68 -6.03
CA ASN A 71 -7.03 12.44 -7.28
C ASN A 71 -5.60 12.81 -7.67
N ALA A 72 -4.67 12.79 -6.72
CA ALA A 72 -3.27 13.17 -6.92
C ALA A 72 -2.34 12.24 -6.11
N SER A 73 -1.03 12.39 -6.28
CA SER A 73 -0.07 11.63 -5.47
C SER A 73 -0.04 12.15 -4.04
N ALA A 74 -0.28 11.27 -3.08
CA ALA A 74 -0.06 11.57 -1.68
C ALA A 74 1.43 11.64 -1.33
N THR A 75 2.29 10.95 -2.08
CA THR A 75 3.72 10.76 -1.76
C THR A 75 4.67 11.46 -2.72
N GLY A 76 4.20 12.47 -3.45
CA GLY A 76 5.02 13.13 -4.47
C GLY A 76 5.32 12.22 -5.66
N THR A 77 6.41 12.48 -6.38
CA THR A 77 6.80 11.70 -7.56
C THR A 77 7.99 10.76 -7.32
N GLY A 78 8.67 10.92 -6.19
CA GLY A 78 9.79 10.06 -5.81
C GLY A 78 9.34 8.65 -5.38
N PRO A 79 10.28 7.70 -5.23
CA PRO A 79 9.98 6.34 -4.81
C PRO A 79 9.40 6.29 -3.39
N VAL A 80 8.68 5.22 -3.08
CA VAL A 80 8.17 4.90 -1.74
C VAL A 80 8.81 3.60 -1.27
N GLN A 81 9.54 3.65 -0.17
CA GLN A 81 10.24 2.52 0.43
C GLN A 81 9.66 2.23 1.82
N VAL A 82 9.25 0.98 2.07
CA VAL A 82 8.82 0.50 3.39
C VAL A 82 9.90 -0.41 3.95
N ASN A 83 10.73 0.10 4.84
CA ASN A 83 11.77 -0.68 5.51
C ASN A 83 11.18 -1.46 6.68
N ALA A 84 10.34 -0.80 7.49
CA ALA A 84 9.56 -1.41 8.55
C ALA A 84 8.30 -0.56 8.83
N GLY A 85 7.26 -1.18 9.39
CA GLY A 85 5.95 -0.58 9.56
C GLY A 85 5.02 -0.81 8.37
N THR A 86 3.96 -0.02 8.29
CA THR A 86 2.84 -0.24 7.36
C THR A 86 2.64 0.97 6.45
N LEU A 87 2.66 0.74 5.14
CA LEU A 87 2.07 1.64 4.17
C LEU A 87 0.62 1.22 3.95
N GLY A 88 -0.33 2.12 4.12
CA GLY A 88 -1.74 1.78 3.95
C GLY A 88 -2.62 2.90 3.46
N GLY A 89 -3.93 2.67 3.52
CA GLY A 89 -4.96 3.63 3.16
C GLY A 89 -5.68 3.30 1.85
N ARG A 90 -6.17 4.34 1.18
CA ARG A 90 -7.13 4.22 0.06
C ARG A 90 -6.90 5.23 -1.06
N GLY A 91 -5.68 5.77 -1.11
CA GLY A 91 -5.30 6.87 -1.98
C GLY A 91 -4.44 6.43 -3.17
N LYS A 92 -3.71 7.38 -3.72
CA LYS A 92 -2.85 7.20 -4.89
C LYS A 92 -1.43 7.69 -4.62
N MET A 93 -0.46 6.96 -5.17
CA MET A 93 0.96 7.28 -5.20
C MET A 93 1.45 7.29 -6.65
N SER A 94 2.37 8.18 -7.00
CA SER A 94 2.92 8.24 -8.36
C SER A 94 4.23 7.48 -8.54
N GLY A 95 5.07 7.42 -7.50
CA GLY A 95 6.37 6.74 -7.55
C GLY A 95 6.28 5.22 -7.46
N ALA A 96 7.39 4.56 -7.80
CA ALA A 96 7.54 3.11 -7.57
C ALA A 96 7.46 2.81 -6.07
N VAL A 97 6.84 1.68 -5.72
CA VAL A 97 6.65 1.25 -4.34
C VAL A 97 7.44 -0.02 -4.09
N THR A 98 8.22 -0.04 -3.03
CA THR A 98 8.98 -1.21 -2.58
C THR A 98 8.62 -1.54 -1.14
N ILE A 99 8.22 -2.78 -0.90
CA ILE A 99 7.85 -3.31 0.42
C ILE A 99 8.92 -4.28 0.87
N GLY A 100 9.61 -3.95 1.96
CA GLY A 100 10.71 -4.74 2.50
C GLY A 100 12.07 -4.34 1.97
N SER A 101 13.06 -5.14 2.38
CA SER A 101 14.50 -4.97 2.43
C SER A 101 15.02 -3.90 3.40
N GLY A 102 14.25 -3.66 4.47
CA GLY A 102 14.73 -3.10 5.74
C GLY A 102 15.46 -4.12 6.63
N THR A 103 15.74 -5.32 6.07
CA THR A 103 16.58 -6.44 6.55
C THR A 103 16.01 -7.28 7.70
N GLY A 104 14.75 -7.07 8.04
CA GLY A 104 14.00 -7.93 8.95
C GLY A 104 12.52 -7.94 8.57
N THR A 105 11.76 -8.85 9.16
CA THR A 105 10.30 -8.86 9.00
C THR A 105 9.70 -7.58 9.58
N GLY A 106 8.60 -7.11 9.00
CA GLY A 106 7.84 -6.00 9.56
C GLY A 106 7.47 -4.90 8.58
N ALA A 107 7.78 -5.06 7.29
CA ALA A 107 7.31 -4.19 6.23
C ALA A 107 5.97 -4.72 5.67
N PHE A 108 4.91 -3.92 5.81
CA PHE A 108 3.56 -4.26 5.40
C PHE A 108 3.03 -3.28 4.38
N LEU A 109 2.34 -3.81 3.37
CA LEU A 109 1.40 -3.06 2.54
C LEU A 109 -0.02 -3.47 2.93
N ALA A 110 -0.80 -2.54 3.44
CA ALA A 110 -2.16 -2.78 3.92
C ALA A 110 -3.13 -1.73 3.36
N PRO A 111 -3.71 -1.95 2.16
CA PRO A 111 -4.87 -1.18 1.75
C PRO A 111 -5.97 -1.24 2.83
N GLY A 112 -6.93 -0.33 2.78
CA GLY A 112 -8.13 -0.48 3.61
C GLY A 112 -8.04 0.05 5.04
N VAL A 113 -6.99 -0.28 5.81
CA VAL A 113 -6.84 -0.01 7.27
C VAL A 113 -8.18 0.33 7.97
N ASN A 114 -8.88 -0.73 8.42
CA ASN A 114 -10.24 -0.71 8.99
C ASN A 114 -11.37 -0.76 7.95
N GLY A 115 -11.17 -1.51 6.87
CA GLY A 115 -12.23 -1.88 5.93
C GLY A 115 -11.75 -1.93 4.49
N ALA A 116 -12.11 -3.03 3.82
CA ALA A 116 -11.79 -3.30 2.42
C ALA A 116 -11.82 -2.05 1.52
N ALA A 117 -10.65 -1.65 0.99
CA ALA A 117 -10.49 -0.50 0.11
C ALA A 117 -9.43 -0.69 -0.97
N GLY A 118 -9.40 0.25 -1.92
CA GLY A 118 -8.43 0.27 -3.01
C GLY A 118 -7.26 1.22 -2.73
N LEU A 119 -6.03 0.75 -2.91
CA LEU A 119 -4.82 1.58 -2.87
C LEU A 119 -4.09 1.48 -4.23
N THR A 120 -3.70 2.63 -4.78
CA THR A 120 -3.14 2.70 -6.14
C THR A 120 -1.72 3.23 -6.14
N THR A 121 -0.80 2.54 -6.80
CA THR A 121 0.44 3.12 -7.32
C THR A 121 0.35 3.28 -8.84
N GLN A 122 0.81 4.41 -9.35
CA GLN A 122 0.85 4.68 -10.80
C GLN A 122 2.16 4.19 -11.46
N SER A 123 2.99 3.47 -10.72
CA SER A 123 4.26 2.89 -11.15
C SER A 123 4.36 1.41 -10.72
N SER A 124 5.55 0.83 -10.75
CA SER A 124 5.79 -0.54 -10.32
C SER A 124 5.62 -0.73 -8.80
N LEU A 125 5.29 -1.95 -8.42
CA LEU A 125 5.23 -2.43 -7.04
C LEU A 125 6.14 -3.65 -6.88
N THR A 126 7.04 -3.61 -5.91
CA THR A 126 7.93 -4.74 -5.57
C THR A 126 7.71 -5.18 -4.13
N PHE A 127 7.48 -6.47 -3.92
CA PHE A 127 7.60 -7.11 -2.60
C PHE A 127 8.94 -7.82 -2.52
N ASN A 128 9.78 -7.41 -1.57
CA ASN A 128 10.99 -8.13 -1.20
C ASN A 128 10.67 -9.35 -0.31
N ALA A 129 11.65 -10.21 -0.10
CA ALA A 129 11.50 -11.47 0.63
C ALA A 129 10.94 -11.29 2.07
N ASP A 130 11.20 -10.16 2.69
CA ASP A 130 10.74 -9.76 4.03
C ASP A 130 9.48 -8.88 4.01
N GLY A 131 8.93 -8.60 2.83
CA GLY A 131 7.71 -7.82 2.62
C GLY A 131 6.44 -8.66 2.76
N THR A 132 5.39 -8.05 3.33
CA THR A 132 4.07 -8.68 3.49
C THR A 132 2.98 -7.85 2.83
N TYR A 133 2.12 -8.49 2.03
CA TYR A 133 0.83 -7.91 1.63
C TYR A 133 -0.25 -8.33 2.66
N SER A 134 -0.78 -7.37 3.40
CA SER A 134 -1.90 -7.58 4.33
C SER A 134 -3.21 -7.18 3.66
N CYS A 135 -4.03 -8.16 3.29
CA CYS A 135 -5.31 -7.96 2.61
C CYS A 135 -6.48 -8.18 3.57
N GLU A 136 -7.32 -7.17 3.76
CA GLU A 136 -8.61 -7.29 4.44
C GLU A 136 -9.66 -7.90 3.50
N LEU A 137 -10.47 -8.84 3.99
CA LEU A 137 -11.61 -9.42 3.29
C LEU A 137 -12.87 -9.31 4.16
N ASP A 138 -13.77 -8.41 3.77
CA ASP A 138 -15.10 -8.27 4.35
C ASP A 138 -16.07 -9.26 3.71
N THR A 139 -16.21 -10.42 4.35
CA THR A 139 -17.11 -11.50 3.92
C THR A 139 -18.57 -11.10 4.04
N SER A 140 -18.90 -10.19 4.97
CA SER A 140 -20.29 -9.71 5.13
C SER A 140 -20.72 -8.79 3.98
N LYS A 141 -19.76 -8.16 3.31
CA LYS A 141 -20.01 -7.27 2.17
C LYS A 141 -19.57 -7.84 0.82
N ALA A 142 -18.98 -9.04 0.82
CA ALA A 142 -18.26 -9.59 -0.32
C ALA A 142 -17.33 -8.53 -0.94
N LYS A 143 -16.43 -7.95 -0.13
CA LYS A 143 -15.41 -7.00 -0.58
C LYS A 143 -14.04 -7.34 -0.03
N ALA A 144 -13.02 -7.23 -0.86
CA ALA A 144 -11.62 -7.34 -0.45
C ALA A 144 -10.91 -6.00 -0.65
N ASP A 145 -9.79 -5.84 0.05
CA ASP A 145 -8.77 -4.90 -0.36
C ASP A 145 -8.32 -5.14 -1.79
N LYS A 146 -7.94 -4.06 -2.46
CA LYS A 146 -7.44 -4.10 -3.83
C LYS A 146 -6.22 -3.22 -3.99
N LEU A 147 -5.11 -3.80 -4.41
CA LEU A 147 -3.96 -3.06 -4.93
C LEU A 147 -4.10 -2.86 -6.43
N THR A 148 -3.70 -1.69 -6.92
CA THR A 148 -3.53 -1.43 -8.36
C THR A 148 -2.14 -0.86 -8.62
N ALA A 149 -1.41 -1.47 -9.55
CA ALA A 149 -0.03 -1.10 -9.89
C ALA A 149 0.23 -1.22 -11.40
N LYS A 150 1.32 -0.61 -11.89
CA LYS A 150 1.81 -0.73 -13.27
C LYS A 150 3.06 -1.60 -13.32
N GLY A 151 2.88 -2.89 -13.10
CA GLY A 151 3.95 -3.87 -12.98
C GLY A 151 4.10 -4.28 -11.52
N VAL A 152 4.19 -5.59 -11.30
CA VAL A 152 4.26 -6.18 -9.97
C VAL A 152 5.34 -7.25 -9.97
N THR A 153 6.23 -7.18 -8.98
CA THR A 153 7.26 -8.18 -8.73
C THR A 153 7.14 -8.66 -7.29
N ILE A 154 7.08 -9.98 -7.13
CA ILE A 154 6.98 -10.65 -5.83
C ILE A 154 8.22 -11.54 -5.71
N ASN A 155 9.20 -11.08 -4.94
CA ASN A 155 10.42 -11.84 -4.73
C ASN A 155 10.15 -13.03 -3.79
N SER A 156 10.87 -14.13 -4.04
CA SER A 156 10.77 -15.34 -3.22
C SER A 156 10.98 -15.01 -1.73
N GLY A 157 10.07 -15.50 -0.89
CA GLY A 157 10.01 -15.22 0.54
C GLY A 157 8.89 -14.27 0.96
N ALA A 158 8.46 -13.36 0.06
CA ALA A 158 7.37 -12.44 0.36
C ALA A 158 6.10 -13.19 0.81
N VAL A 159 5.33 -12.60 1.71
CA VAL A 159 4.18 -13.25 2.36
C VAL A 159 2.87 -12.55 2.03
N PHE A 160 1.82 -13.32 1.79
CA PHE A 160 0.45 -12.84 1.74
C PHE A 160 -0.22 -13.10 3.09
N SER A 161 -0.74 -12.07 3.74
CA SER A 161 -1.49 -12.17 5.00
C SER A 161 -2.95 -11.77 4.79
N PHE A 162 -3.86 -12.52 5.38
CA PHE A 162 -5.29 -12.28 5.31
C PHE A 162 -5.83 -11.74 6.64
N VAL A 163 -6.73 -10.75 6.56
CA VAL A 163 -7.48 -10.24 7.70
C VAL A 163 -8.97 -10.36 7.41
N ALA A 164 -9.62 -11.32 8.05
CA ALA A 164 -11.06 -11.54 7.87
C ALA A 164 -11.86 -10.47 8.60
N LEU A 165 -12.78 -9.81 7.89
CA LEU A 165 -13.81 -8.95 8.47
C LEU A 165 -15.16 -9.68 8.32
N GLY A 166 -15.67 -10.18 9.45
CA GLY A 166 -16.88 -11.03 9.48
C GLY A 166 -16.59 -12.49 9.14
N ASN A 167 -17.64 -13.31 9.13
CA ASN A 167 -17.55 -14.76 8.91
C ASN A 167 -18.73 -15.31 8.09
N GLN A 168 -19.23 -14.53 7.13
CA GLN A 168 -20.31 -15.00 6.26
C GLN A 168 -19.79 -16.02 5.25
N MET A 169 -20.58 -17.05 4.97
CA MET A 169 -20.31 -17.98 3.87
C MET A 169 -20.65 -17.28 2.55
N LEU A 170 -19.66 -17.15 1.69
CA LEU A 170 -19.79 -16.56 0.37
C LEU A 170 -20.29 -17.60 -0.63
N ALA A 171 -20.93 -17.14 -1.70
CA ALA A 171 -21.30 -18.02 -2.80
C ALA A 171 -20.04 -18.59 -3.47
N GLN A 172 -20.04 -19.90 -3.76
CA GLN A 172 -19.00 -20.52 -4.57
C GLN A 172 -18.89 -19.79 -5.92
N GLY A 173 -17.66 -19.59 -6.39
CA GLY A 173 -17.36 -18.83 -7.60
C GLY A 173 -17.30 -17.31 -7.40
N THR A 174 -17.49 -16.79 -6.18
CA THR A 174 -17.23 -15.36 -5.90
C THR A 174 -15.74 -15.08 -6.11
N VAL A 175 -15.42 -14.07 -6.93
CA VAL A 175 -14.04 -13.70 -7.28
C VAL A 175 -13.67 -12.33 -6.69
N PHE A 176 -12.49 -12.26 -6.08
CA PHE A 176 -11.88 -11.02 -5.59
C PHE A 176 -10.58 -10.74 -6.35
N THR A 177 -10.49 -9.62 -7.07
CA THR A 177 -9.20 -9.12 -7.57
C THR A 177 -8.50 -8.35 -6.47
N VAL A 178 -7.48 -8.97 -5.85
CA VAL A 178 -6.72 -8.37 -4.75
C VAL A 178 -5.47 -7.64 -5.23
N ILE A 179 -4.90 -8.04 -6.37
CA ILE A 179 -3.90 -7.24 -7.09
C ILE A 179 -4.34 -7.10 -8.54
N ASN A 180 -4.47 -5.85 -8.99
CA ASN A 180 -4.74 -5.47 -10.37
C ASN A 180 -3.47 -4.91 -11.02
N ASN A 181 -2.83 -5.69 -11.88
CA ASN A 181 -1.62 -5.32 -12.58
C ASN A 181 -1.97 -4.72 -13.94
N THR A 182 -1.90 -3.40 -14.02
CA THR A 182 -2.24 -2.65 -15.24
C THR A 182 -1.10 -2.55 -16.25
N SER A 183 0.04 -3.19 -15.99
CA SER A 183 1.08 -3.35 -17.01
C SER A 183 0.69 -4.41 -18.04
N ARG A 184 1.50 -4.56 -19.10
CA ARG A 184 1.30 -5.63 -20.10
C ARG A 184 1.89 -6.97 -19.64
N ASP A 185 2.90 -6.92 -18.78
CA ASP A 185 3.63 -8.10 -18.36
C ASP A 185 2.90 -8.78 -17.19
N PRO A 186 2.98 -10.12 -17.08
CA PRO A 186 2.52 -10.88 -15.92
C PRO A 186 3.10 -10.38 -14.59
N ILE A 187 2.42 -10.69 -13.48
CA ILE A 187 3.06 -10.60 -12.16
C ILE A 187 4.30 -11.51 -12.19
N THR A 188 5.46 -10.96 -11.85
CA THR A 188 6.68 -11.76 -11.73
C THR A 188 6.75 -12.37 -10.34
N GLY A 189 6.72 -13.70 -10.24
CA GLY A 189 6.79 -14.44 -8.98
C GLY A 189 5.43 -14.59 -8.27
N THR A 190 5.44 -15.28 -7.13
CA THR A 190 4.26 -15.53 -6.29
C THR A 190 4.62 -15.34 -4.81
N PHE A 191 3.61 -15.07 -3.97
CA PHE A 191 3.84 -15.08 -2.52
C PHE A 191 4.17 -16.51 -2.06
N SER A 192 5.14 -16.63 -1.17
CA SER A 192 5.69 -17.91 -0.71
C SER A 192 4.62 -18.85 -0.11
N ASN A 193 3.62 -18.28 0.53
CA ASN A 193 2.50 -18.99 1.16
C ASN A 193 1.20 -18.93 0.34
N LEU A 194 1.24 -18.40 -0.87
CA LEU A 194 0.10 -18.37 -1.79
C LEU A 194 0.57 -18.60 -3.24
N PRO A 195 1.13 -19.78 -3.59
CA PRO A 195 1.45 -20.11 -4.98
C PRO A 195 0.23 -20.11 -5.89
N ASP A 196 0.45 -20.05 -7.21
CA ASP A 196 -0.64 -20.14 -8.18
C ASP A 196 -1.41 -21.47 -8.07
N GLY A 197 -2.74 -21.39 -8.14
CA GLY A 197 -3.65 -22.53 -7.98
C GLY A 197 -3.80 -23.07 -6.55
N SER A 198 -3.00 -22.57 -5.58
CA SER A 198 -3.09 -22.99 -4.18
C SER A 198 -4.40 -22.54 -3.53
N THR A 199 -4.81 -23.24 -2.46
CA THR A 199 -5.98 -22.88 -1.68
C THR A 199 -5.62 -22.54 -0.24
N PHE A 200 -6.43 -21.68 0.37
CA PHE A 200 -6.38 -21.37 1.80
C PHE A 200 -7.80 -21.11 2.32
N THR A 201 -8.00 -21.30 3.62
CA THR A 201 -9.31 -21.15 4.26
C THR A 201 -9.29 -19.97 5.22
N VAL A 202 -10.33 -19.13 5.14
CA VAL A 202 -10.57 -18.01 6.06
C VAL A 202 -12.01 -18.10 6.55
N GLY A 203 -12.18 -18.44 7.83
CA GLY A 203 -13.50 -18.68 8.38
C GLY A 203 -14.21 -19.82 7.66
N SER A 204 -15.43 -19.57 7.18
CA SER A 204 -16.24 -20.56 6.45
C SER A 204 -15.96 -20.63 4.94
N ASN A 205 -14.92 -19.96 4.44
CA ASN A 205 -14.67 -19.84 3.00
C ASN A 205 -13.28 -20.41 2.63
N THR A 206 -13.25 -21.26 1.62
CA THR A 206 -12.00 -21.70 0.97
C THR A 206 -11.80 -20.89 -0.31
N PHE A 207 -10.61 -20.35 -0.51
CA PHE A 207 -10.26 -19.55 -1.67
C PHE A 207 -9.13 -20.22 -2.45
N GLN A 208 -9.22 -20.18 -3.78
CA GLN A 208 -8.13 -20.55 -4.68
C GLN A 208 -7.50 -19.29 -5.28
N ALA A 209 -6.17 -19.22 -5.25
CA ALA A 209 -5.40 -18.15 -5.87
C ALA A 209 -5.20 -18.40 -7.38
N ASN A 210 -5.24 -17.32 -8.16
CA ASN A 210 -4.95 -17.33 -9.59
C ASN A 210 -4.18 -16.06 -9.98
N TYR A 211 -2.97 -16.19 -10.51
CA TYR A 211 -2.09 -15.09 -10.94
C TYR A 211 -2.21 -14.74 -12.45
N GLU A 212 -2.99 -15.52 -13.19
CA GLU A 212 -3.19 -15.43 -14.65
C GLU A 212 -4.58 -14.87 -15.00
N SER A 213 -5.26 -14.27 -14.03
CA SER A 213 -6.65 -13.84 -14.17
C SER A 213 -6.79 -12.40 -14.71
N GLY A 214 -8.03 -11.96 -14.98
CA GLY A 214 -8.31 -10.61 -15.52
C GLY A 214 -7.91 -10.49 -16.99
N ASN A 215 -6.99 -9.58 -17.30
CA ASN A 215 -6.32 -9.46 -18.60
C ASN A 215 -5.10 -10.39 -18.75
N GLY A 216 -4.93 -11.36 -17.84
CA GLY A 216 -3.86 -12.36 -17.88
C GLY A 216 -2.70 -12.09 -16.93
N ASN A 217 -2.83 -11.14 -16.00
CA ASN A 217 -1.74 -10.76 -15.09
C ASN A 217 -2.20 -10.26 -13.72
N ASP A 218 -3.44 -10.51 -13.32
CA ASP A 218 -3.97 -10.13 -12.01
C ASP A 218 -3.92 -11.29 -11.01
N LEU A 219 -3.74 -10.96 -9.72
CA LEU A 219 -3.99 -11.91 -8.63
C LEU A 219 -5.46 -11.83 -8.21
N THR A 220 -6.19 -12.91 -8.46
CA THR A 220 -7.54 -13.12 -7.97
C THR A 220 -7.65 -14.27 -6.97
N LEU A 221 -8.68 -14.19 -6.13
CA LEU A 221 -9.06 -15.20 -5.16
C LEU A 221 -10.49 -15.63 -5.46
N THR A 222 -10.70 -16.91 -5.75
CA THR A 222 -12.03 -17.46 -6.07
C THR A 222 -12.51 -18.35 -4.96
N VAL A 223 -13.74 -18.16 -4.49
CA VAL A 223 -14.37 -19.07 -3.52
C VAL A 223 -14.59 -20.44 -4.17
N VAL A 224 -14.01 -21.48 -3.59
CA VAL A 224 -14.11 -22.88 -4.05
C VAL A 224 -14.78 -23.75 -2.97
N PRO A 225 -15.24 -24.97 -3.30
CA PRO A 225 -15.81 -25.90 -2.33
C PRO A 225 -14.89 -26.19 -1.14
#